data_AF-A0A5N5EJ13-F1
#
_entry.id   AF-A0A5N5EJ13-F1
#
_cell.length_a   1.000
_cell.length_b   1.000
_cell.length_c   1.000
_cell.angle_alpha   90.00
_cell.angle_beta   90.00
_cell.angle_gamma   90.00
#
_symmetry.space_group_name_H-M   'P 1'
#
loop_
_entity.id
_entity.type
_entity.pdbx_description
1 polymer ?
#
loop_
_entity_poly.entity_id
_entity_poly.type
_entity_poly.pdbx_seq_one_letter_code
_entity_poly.pdbx_strand_id
1 'polypeptide(L)'
;MCLPLGGLAIILGVWGDGHGWWDDRSFLTNLASSFASLLFGIPLALVGLSHLGSLQADAAAQRAAVRRGLNAARDFTATVLSEFRNLEVAASSEDLIRLRTANLQFRQAVHAWPKDPSPAASAEVNMCFERRRAAIQRAFKTRGNEVGPWLTMISEAWHRLDMEVRPRLEDADVRWMPRAEHVKIRSAVRALDGHVSRRLMSSQGGPRRMLDRHVHGSTVTGSALENAIEHLRDDADAAHEVLVALIAIRTSLPAVDEIAR
;
A
#
# COMPACT_ATOMS: atom_id res chain seq x y z
N MET A 1 -29.65 33.16 -22.45
CA MET A 1 -30.51 33.97 -23.35
C MET A 1 -29.98 35.40 -23.62
N CYS A 2 -28.76 35.77 -23.23
CA CYS A 2 -28.28 37.16 -23.41
C CYS A 2 -27.66 37.46 -24.79
N LEU A 3 -27.18 36.42 -25.49
CA LEU A 3 -26.57 36.53 -26.82
C LEU A 3 -27.49 37.17 -27.91
N PRO A 4 -28.77 36.79 -28.05
CA PRO A 4 -29.64 37.42 -29.06
C PRO A 4 -29.95 38.89 -28.76
N LEU A 5 -30.06 39.27 -27.49
CA LEU A 5 -30.27 40.66 -27.06
C LEU A 5 -29.03 41.53 -27.32
N GLY A 6 -27.83 41.00 -27.05
CA GLY A 6 -26.58 41.68 -27.40
C GLY A 6 -26.41 41.86 -28.92
N GLY A 7 -26.77 40.84 -29.71
CA GLY A 7 -26.76 40.93 -31.17
C GLY A 7 -27.75 41.98 -31.70
N LEU A 8 -28.96 42.04 -31.15
CA LEU A 8 -29.95 43.07 -31.47
C LEU A 8 -29.46 44.48 -31.15
N ALA A 9 -28.79 44.67 -30.01
CA ALA A 9 -28.21 45.96 -29.63
C ALA A 9 -27.08 46.41 -30.57
N ILE A 10 -26.24 45.48 -31.05
CA ILE A 10 -25.21 45.78 -32.05
C ILE A 10 -25.84 46.20 -33.38
N ILE A 11 -26.85 45.47 -33.85
CA ILE A 11 -27.55 45.79 -35.11
C ILE A 11 -28.23 47.17 -35.03
N LEU A 12 -28.91 47.46 -33.92
CA LEU A 12 -29.54 48.77 -33.66
C LEU A 12 -28.51 49.90 -33.58
N GLY A 13 -27.36 49.64 -32.95
CA GLY A 13 -26.25 50.58 -32.87
C GLY A 13 -25.70 50.97 -34.25
N VAL A 14 -25.35 49.96 -35.06
CA VAL A 14 -24.83 50.16 -36.43
C VAL A 14 -25.87 50.83 -37.33
N TRP A 15 -27.14 50.43 -37.23
CA TRP A 15 -28.22 51.04 -38.00
C TRP A 15 -28.44 52.51 -37.63
N GLY A 16 -28.40 52.83 -36.33
CA GLY A 16 -28.54 54.21 -35.83
C GLY A 16 -27.38 55.11 -36.25
N ASP A 17 -26.17 54.56 -36.33
CA ASP A 17 -24.96 55.28 -36.78
C ASP A 17 -25.06 55.64 -38.27
N GLY A 18 -25.50 54.69 -39.11
CA GLY A 18 -25.70 54.92 -40.54
C GLY A 18 -26.77 55.95 -40.91
N HIS A 19 -27.68 56.29 -39.99
CA HIS A 19 -28.75 57.27 -40.21
C HIS A 19 -28.54 58.61 -39.47
N GLY A 20 -27.37 58.83 -38.84
CA GLY A 20 -27.09 60.05 -38.06
C GLY A 20 -27.99 60.19 -36.83
N TRP A 21 -28.62 59.10 -36.36
CA TRP A 21 -29.61 59.15 -35.28
C TRP A 21 -28.98 59.56 -33.93
N TRP A 22 -27.67 59.39 -33.80
CA TRP A 22 -26.90 59.69 -32.59
C TRP A 22 -26.43 61.15 -32.50
N ASP A 23 -26.44 61.92 -33.60
CA ASP A 23 -25.77 63.23 -33.68
C ASP A 23 -26.30 64.26 -32.67
N ASP A 24 -27.59 64.20 -32.32
CA ASP A 24 -28.23 65.09 -31.33
C ASP A 24 -28.50 64.42 -29.97
N ARG A 25 -28.02 63.18 -29.74
CA ARG A 25 -28.45 62.35 -28.59
C ARG A 25 -27.30 61.80 -27.73
N SER A 26 -26.37 62.67 -27.35
CA SER A 26 -25.19 62.35 -26.54
C SER A 26 -25.47 61.53 -25.26
N PHE A 27 -26.59 61.80 -24.57
CA PHE A 27 -27.00 61.04 -23.39
C PHE A 27 -27.30 59.56 -23.70
N LEU A 28 -28.01 59.28 -24.79
CA LEU A 28 -28.38 57.91 -25.17
C LEU A 28 -27.17 57.12 -25.68
N THR A 29 -26.23 57.77 -26.35
CA THR A 29 -24.96 57.13 -26.74
C THR A 29 -24.16 56.70 -25.52
N ASN A 30 -24.09 57.54 -24.48
CA ASN A 30 -23.45 57.18 -23.22
C ASN A 30 -24.17 56.04 -22.48
N LEU A 31 -25.50 56.06 -22.44
CA LEU A 31 -26.31 54.99 -21.85
C LEU A 31 -26.11 53.67 -22.62
N ALA A 32 -26.15 53.70 -23.95
CA ALA A 32 -25.97 52.53 -24.82
C ALA A 32 -24.56 51.94 -24.67
N SER A 33 -23.53 52.78 -24.60
CA SER A 33 -22.14 52.35 -24.37
C SER A 33 -21.97 51.70 -22.99
N SER A 34 -22.59 52.27 -21.94
CA SER A 34 -22.56 51.70 -20.59
C SER A 34 -23.30 50.35 -20.53
N PHE A 35 -24.44 50.25 -21.21
CA PHE A 35 -25.23 49.02 -21.25
C PHE A 35 -24.52 47.93 -22.07
N ALA A 36 -23.89 48.28 -23.20
CA ALA A 36 -23.06 47.36 -23.97
C ALA A 36 -21.86 46.88 -23.14
N SER A 37 -21.16 47.80 -22.47
CA SER A 37 -20.04 47.44 -21.58
C SER A 37 -20.48 46.50 -20.47
N LEU A 38 -21.70 46.66 -19.93
CA LEU A 38 -22.25 45.78 -18.91
C LEU A 38 -22.64 44.39 -19.48
N LEU A 39 -23.30 44.37 -20.64
CA LEU A 39 -23.75 43.15 -21.32
C LEU A 39 -22.59 42.27 -21.80
N PHE A 40 -21.47 42.85 -22.21
CA PHE A 40 -20.29 42.11 -22.66
C PHE A 40 -19.23 41.95 -21.57
N GLY A 41 -19.04 42.97 -20.73
CA GLY A 41 -18.04 42.97 -19.68
C GLY A 41 -18.34 41.97 -18.56
N ILE A 42 -19.60 41.86 -18.10
CA ILE A 42 -19.95 40.92 -17.03
C ILE A 42 -19.75 39.46 -17.49
N PRO A 43 -20.29 39.00 -18.63
CA PRO A 43 -20.06 37.63 -19.06
C PRO A 43 -18.60 37.32 -19.34
N LEU A 44 -17.84 38.24 -19.94
CA LEU A 44 -16.41 38.04 -20.19
C LEU A 44 -15.64 37.93 -18.87
N ALA A 45 -15.95 38.79 -17.88
CA ALA A 45 -15.36 38.72 -16.55
C ALA A 45 -15.73 37.41 -15.83
N LEU A 46 -16.97 36.95 -15.95
CA LEU A 46 -17.42 35.68 -15.36
C LEU A 46 -16.74 34.47 -16.01
N VAL A 47 -16.59 34.46 -17.33
CA VAL A 47 -15.85 33.41 -18.05
C VAL A 47 -14.38 33.42 -17.61
N GLY A 48 -13.75 34.59 -17.56
CA GLY A 48 -12.37 34.74 -17.07
C GLY A 48 -12.21 34.24 -15.63
N LEU A 49 -13.12 34.61 -14.74
CA LEU A 49 -13.12 34.17 -13.34
C LEU A 49 -13.30 32.65 -13.23
N SER A 50 -14.20 32.05 -14.03
CA SER A 50 -14.43 30.60 -14.04
C SER A 50 -13.21 29.82 -14.52
N HIS A 51 -12.51 30.34 -15.53
CA HIS A 51 -11.30 29.72 -16.06
C HIS A 51 -10.12 29.82 -15.09
N LEU A 52 -9.94 30.97 -14.44
CA LEU A 52 -8.94 31.11 -13.37
C LEU A 52 -9.26 30.19 -12.18
N GLY A 53 -10.55 30.05 -11.84
CA GLY A 53 -11.01 29.13 -10.80
C GLY A 53 -10.70 27.67 -11.11
N SER A 54 -10.91 27.22 -12.36
CA SER A 54 -10.57 25.84 -12.75
C SER A 54 -9.07 25.57 -12.65
N LEU A 55 -8.23 26.50 -13.13
CA LEU A 55 -6.77 26.37 -13.03
C LEU A 55 -6.28 26.29 -11.58
N GLN A 56 -6.90 27.06 -10.68
CA GLN A 56 -6.59 26.99 -9.24
C GLN A 56 -7.06 25.68 -8.60
N ALA A 57 -8.24 25.18 -8.99
CA ALA A 57 -8.79 23.92 -8.52
C ALA A 57 -7.90 22.73 -8.96
N ASP A 58 -7.43 22.74 -10.21
CA ASP A 58 -6.55 21.71 -10.75
C ASP A 58 -5.20 21.70 -10.02
N ALA A 59 -4.59 22.88 -9.84
CA ALA A 59 -3.34 23.00 -9.09
C ALA A 59 -3.50 22.58 -7.61
N ALA A 60 -4.64 22.88 -6.99
CA ALA A 60 -4.94 22.45 -5.62
C ALA A 60 -5.16 20.93 -5.54
N ALA A 61 -5.85 20.34 -6.52
CA ALA A 61 -6.06 18.90 -6.63
C ALA A 61 -4.74 18.16 -6.82
N GLN A 62 -3.85 18.65 -7.69
CA GLN A 62 -2.53 18.07 -7.90
C GLN A 62 -1.70 18.08 -6.62
N ARG A 63 -1.62 19.21 -5.90
CA ARG A 63 -0.93 19.30 -4.61
C ARG A 63 -1.55 18.42 -3.53
N ALA A 64 -2.86 18.22 -3.56
CA ALA A 64 -3.54 17.31 -2.64
C ALA A 64 -3.22 15.84 -2.97
N ALA A 65 -3.18 15.47 -4.25
CA ALA A 65 -2.80 14.14 -4.71
C ALA A 65 -1.37 13.80 -4.29
N VAL A 66 -0.40 14.69 -4.56
CA VAL A 66 1.00 14.55 -4.13
C VAL A 66 1.08 14.32 -2.63
N ARG A 67 0.49 15.21 -1.81
CA ARG A 67 0.53 15.08 -0.34
C ARG A 67 -0.07 13.77 0.17
N ARG A 68 -1.18 13.31 -0.42
CA ARG A 68 -1.77 12.00 -0.09
C ARG A 68 -0.83 10.85 -0.49
N GLY A 69 -0.17 10.97 -1.63
CA GLY A 69 0.92 10.11 -2.09
C GLY A 69 2.01 9.93 -1.04
N LEU A 70 2.62 11.05 -0.64
CA LEU A 70 3.69 11.09 0.36
C LEU A 70 3.26 10.43 1.67
N ASN A 71 2.08 10.77 2.16
CA ASN A 71 1.57 10.24 3.42
C ASN A 71 1.29 8.74 3.34
N ALA A 72 0.62 8.27 2.28
CA ALA A 72 0.33 6.85 2.12
C ALA A 72 1.59 6.01 1.94
N ALA A 73 2.61 6.51 1.24
CA ALA A 73 3.90 5.86 1.11
C ALA A 73 4.60 5.75 2.49
N ARG A 74 4.60 6.83 3.28
CA ARG A 74 5.15 6.83 4.65
C ARG A 74 4.39 5.90 5.58
N ASP A 75 3.07 5.89 5.50
CA ASP A 75 2.20 5.02 6.29
C ASP A 75 2.47 3.54 5.96
N PHE A 76 2.63 3.20 4.68
CA PHE A 76 3.01 1.86 4.25
C PHE A 76 4.40 1.47 4.78
N THR A 77 5.41 2.30 4.60
CA THR A 77 6.77 2.05 5.12
C THR A 77 6.74 1.89 6.64
N ALA A 78 6.04 2.77 7.37
CA ALA A 78 5.92 2.70 8.82
C ALA A 78 5.21 1.41 9.28
N THR A 79 4.15 1.00 8.58
CA THR A 79 3.42 -0.24 8.87
C THR A 79 4.30 -1.47 8.65
N VAL A 80 5.06 -1.51 7.55
CA VAL A 80 6.00 -2.61 7.30
C VAL A 80 7.08 -2.67 8.38
N LEU A 81 7.54 -1.53 8.91
CA LEU A 81 8.62 -1.49 9.88
C LEU A 81 8.18 -1.60 11.34
N SER A 82 6.87 -1.51 11.65
CA SER A 82 6.37 -1.38 13.03
C SER A 82 6.79 -2.54 13.93
N GLU A 83 6.74 -3.77 13.41
CA GLU A 83 6.99 -4.99 14.20
C GLU A 83 8.46 -5.42 14.21
N PHE A 84 9.30 -4.84 13.35
CA PHE A 84 10.73 -5.15 13.37
C PHE A 84 11.38 -4.57 14.62
N ARG A 85 12.26 -5.34 15.27
CA ARG A 85 13.08 -4.81 16.37
C ARG A 85 14.08 -3.77 15.88
N ASN A 86 14.74 -4.08 14.77
CA ASN A 86 15.71 -3.20 14.14
C ASN A 86 15.02 -2.43 13.01
N LEU A 87 14.96 -1.10 13.12
CA LEU A 87 14.35 -0.25 12.08
C LEU A 87 15.30 -0.02 10.89
N GLU A 88 16.61 -0.18 11.11
CA GLU A 88 17.63 -0.06 10.07
C GLU A 88 17.47 -1.12 8.98
N VAL A 89 17.60 -0.71 7.72
CA VAL A 89 17.43 -1.58 6.55
C VAL A 89 18.39 -2.75 6.54
N ALA A 90 19.68 -2.50 6.79
CA ALA A 90 20.70 -3.54 6.78
C ALA A 90 20.45 -4.58 7.90
N ALA A 91 20.29 -4.11 9.13
CA ALA A 91 20.08 -4.98 10.30
C ALA A 91 18.79 -5.81 10.20
N SER A 92 17.66 -5.20 9.82
CA SER A 92 16.40 -5.94 9.63
C SER A 92 16.46 -6.97 8.49
N SER A 93 17.17 -6.65 7.41
CA SER A 93 17.37 -7.59 6.30
C SER A 93 18.22 -8.79 6.72
N GLU A 94 19.26 -8.56 7.51
CA GLU A 94 20.09 -9.63 8.07
C GLU A 94 19.28 -10.54 9.00
N ASP A 95 18.45 -9.97 9.88
CA ASP A 95 17.57 -10.73 10.76
C ASP A 95 16.57 -11.59 9.98
N LEU A 96 15.98 -11.06 8.90
CA LEU A 96 15.10 -11.84 8.00
C LEU A 96 15.83 -12.99 7.31
N ILE A 97 17.06 -12.77 6.85
CA ILE A 97 17.88 -13.82 6.22
C ILE A 97 18.22 -14.92 7.23
N ARG A 98 18.60 -14.55 8.45
CA ARG A 98 18.85 -15.49 9.55
C ARG A 98 17.60 -16.30 9.87
N LEU A 99 16.45 -15.64 9.99
CA LEU A 99 15.16 -16.30 10.23
C LEU A 99 14.76 -17.23 9.09
N ARG A 100 14.94 -16.82 7.83
CA ARG A 100 14.69 -17.68 6.66
C ARG A 100 15.55 -18.93 6.68
N THR A 101 16.83 -18.79 7.03
CA THR A 101 17.76 -19.93 7.16
C THR A 101 17.33 -20.88 8.26
N ALA A 102 16.98 -20.37 9.44
CA ALA A 102 16.49 -21.18 10.55
C ALA A 102 15.17 -21.90 10.21
N ASN A 103 14.26 -21.22 9.50
CA ASN A 103 13.02 -21.82 9.01
C ASN A 103 13.27 -22.92 7.98
N LEU A 104 14.24 -22.75 7.07
CA LEU A 104 14.60 -23.77 6.09
C LEU A 104 15.12 -25.04 6.77
N GLN A 105 15.99 -24.91 7.78
CA GLN A 105 16.47 -26.05 8.57
C GLN A 105 15.33 -26.77 9.29
N PHE A 106 14.42 -26.00 9.91
CA PHE A 106 13.24 -26.55 10.56
C PHE A 106 12.34 -27.30 9.58
N ARG A 107 12.07 -26.70 8.42
CA ARG A 107 11.30 -27.29 7.33
C ARG A 107 11.92 -28.61 6.85
N GLN A 108 13.24 -28.65 6.65
CA GLN A 108 13.95 -29.88 6.28
C GLN A 108 13.78 -30.98 7.33
N ALA A 109 13.91 -30.65 8.62
CA ALA A 109 13.74 -31.61 9.71
C ALA A 109 12.32 -32.21 9.75
N VAL A 110 11.26 -31.39 9.65
CA VAL A 110 9.86 -31.88 9.67
C VAL A 110 9.46 -32.68 8.43
N HIS A 111 10.09 -32.45 7.27
CA HIS A 111 9.90 -33.27 6.08
C HIS A 111 10.70 -34.57 6.10
N ALA A 112 11.85 -34.59 6.78
CA ALA A 112 12.66 -35.79 6.95
C ALA A 112 12.06 -36.75 7.99
N TRP A 113 11.41 -36.21 9.02
CA TRP A 113 10.90 -36.97 10.17
C TRP A 113 10.07 -38.22 9.83
N PRO A 114 9.11 -38.22 8.87
CA PRO A 114 8.35 -39.44 8.56
C PRO A 114 9.18 -40.61 8.04
N LYS A 115 10.40 -40.35 7.53
CA LYS A 115 11.31 -41.40 7.05
C LYS A 115 12.06 -42.09 8.18
N ASP A 116 12.22 -41.39 9.31
CA ASP A 116 12.83 -41.90 10.53
C ASP A 116 12.13 -41.25 11.74
N PRO A 117 10.99 -41.81 12.20
CA PRO A 117 10.25 -41.26 13.33
C PRO A 117 10.90 -41.64 14.67
N SER A 118 12.23 -41.55 14.75
CA SER A 118 13.01 -41.87 15.94
C SER A 118 12.96 -40.73 16.97
N PRO A 119 13.24 -41.02 18.26
CA PRO A 119 13.43 -39.97 19.27
C PRO A 119 14.52 -38.96 18.88
N ALA A 120 15.56 -39.40 18.17
CA ALA A 120 16.62 -38.52 17.67
C ALA A 120 16.10 -37.53 16.62
N ALA A 121 15.30 -37.99 15.65
CA ALA A 121 14.66 -37.11 14.68
C ALA A 121 13.68 -36.12 15.33
N SER A 122 12.92 -36.56 16.34
CA SER A 122 12.07 -35.65 17.14
C SER A 122 12.90 -34.60 17.90
N ALA A 123 14.08 -34.96 18.41
CA ALA A 123 14.99 -34.03 19.07
C ALA A 123 15.56 -33.00 18.09
N GLU A 124 15.90 -33.42 16.87
CA GLU A 124 16.34 -32.52 15.80
C GLU A 124 15.25 -31.51 15.42
N VAL A 125 14.00 -31.97 15.22
CA VAL A 125 12.86 -31.09 14.94
C VAL A 125 12.68 -30.05 16.06
N ASN A 126 12.74 -30.48 17.33
CA ASN A 126 12.65 -29.58 18.49
C ASN A 126 13.80 -28.56 18.51
N MET A 127 15.03 -28.99 18.25
CA MET A 127 16.20 -28.10 18.20
C MET A 127 16.06 -27.04 17.10
N CYS A 128 15.68 -27.44 15.89
CA CYS A 128 15.47 -26.51 14.78
C CYS A 128 14.30 -25.56 15.05
N PHE A 129 13.23 -26.03 15.71
CA PHE A 129 12.13 -25.19 16.16
C PHE A 129 12.61 -24.09 17.12
N GLU A 130 13.43 -24.42 18.13
CA GLU A 130 13.96 -23.43 19.07
C GLU A 130 14.89 -22.42 18.40
N ARG A 131 15.74 -22.85 17.45
CA ARG A 131 16.57 -21.93 16.65
C ARG A 131 15.72 -20.95 15.86
N ARG A 132 14.67 -21.44 15.20
CA ARG A 132 13.70 -20.60 14.50
C ARG A 132 13.03 -19.63 15.46
N ARG A 133 12.55 -20.10 16.61
CA ARG A 133 11.93 -19.24 17.64
C ARG A 133 12.85 -18.14 18.12
N ALA A 134 14.12 -18.43 18.39
CA ALA A 134 15.10 -17.42 18.79
C ALA A 134 15.33 -16.39 17.67
N ALA A 135 15.37 -16.82 16.40
CA ALA A 135 15.49 -15.92 15.26
C ALA A 135 14.24 -15.02 15.09
N ILE A 136 13.04 -15.55 15.34
CA ILE A 136 11.78 -14.77 15.36
C ILE A 136 11.86 -13.68 16.42
N GLN A 137 12.25 -14.05 17.64
CA GLN A 137 12.37 -13.12 18.75
C GLN A 137 13.42 -12.04 18.52
N ARG A 138 14.44 -12.31 17.69
CA ARG A 138 15.45 -11.34 17.28
C ARG A 138 14.92 -10.38 16.21
N ALA A 139 14.21 -10.90 15.20
CA ALA A 139 13.70 -10.11 14.10
C ALA A 139 12.53 -9.20 14.52
N PHE A 140 11.61 -9.72 15.34
CA PHE A 140 10.34 -9.08 15.65
C PHE A 140 10.19 -8.72 17.13
N LYS A 141 9.52 -7.59 17.40
CA LYS A 141 9.13 -7.16 18.75
C LYS A 141 8.11 -8.12 19.35
N THR A 142 7.26 -8.63 18.48
CA THR A 142 5.95 -9.15 18.85
C THR A 142 6.00 -10.67 18.92
N ARG A 143 5.26 -11.24 19.85
CA ARG A 143 5.20 -12.70 20.00
C ARG A 143 4.30 -13.25 18.90
N GLY A 144 4.67 -14.42 18.35
CA GLY A 144 4.13 -14.98 17.10
C GLY A 144 2.61 -14.90 16.85
N ASN A 145 1.79 -14.90 17.90
CA ASN A 145 0.32 -14.82 17.78
C ASN A 145 -0.21 -13.48 17.24
N GLU A 146 0.58 -12.41 17.26
CA GLU A 146 0.16 -11.06 16.81
C GLU A 146 0.65 -10.71 15.40
N VAL A 147 1.36 -11.64 14.74
CA VAL A 147 1.90 -11.42 13.39
C VAL A 147 0.78 -11.33 12.35
N GLY A 148 -0.30 -12.12 12.50
CA GLY A 148 -1.42 -12.14 11.55
C GLY A 148 -2.10 -10.77 11.34
N PRO A 149 -2.54 -10.08 12.42
CA PRO A 149 -3.07 -8.72 12.30
C PRO A 149 -2.11 -7.74 11.62
N TRP A 150 -0.82 -7.79 11.96
CA TRP A 150 0.18 -6.92 11.32
C TRP A 150 0.34 -7.19 9.81
N LEU A 151 0.40 -8.45 9.39
CA LEU A 151 0.45 -8.79 7.96
C LEU A 151 -0.79 -8.27 7.21
N THR A 152 -1.95 -8.31 7.86
CA THR A 152 -3.20 -7.75 7.33
C THR A 152 -3.08 -6.23 7.16
N MET A 153 -2.55 -5.53 8.16
CA MET A 153 -2.30 -4.08 8.07
C MET A 153 -1.35 -3.71 6.94
N ILE A 154 -0.30 -4.50 6.69
CA ILE A 154 0.60 -4.30 5.54
C ILE A 154 -0.18 -4.38 4.23
N SER A 155 -1.05 -5.38 4.09
CA SER A 155 -1.86 -5.57 2.89
C SER A 155 -2.85 -4.42 2.67
N GLU A 156 -3.56 -4.01 3.72
CA GLU A 156 -4.48 -2.88 3.66
C GLU A 156 -3.78 -1.56 3.29
N ALA A 157 -2.61 -1.31 3.89
CA ALA A 157 -1.79 -0.14 3.58
C ALA A 157 -1.31 -0.16 2.12
N TRP A 158 -0.89 -1.33 1.60
CA TRP A 158 -0.54 -1.48 0.19
C TRP A 158 -1.75 -1.28 -0.72
N HIS A 159 -2.91 -1.85 -0.39
CA HIS A 159 -4.13 -1.71 -1.18
C HIS A 159 -4.54 -0.24 -1.31
N ARG A 160 -4.51 0.51 -0.21
CA ARG A 160 -4.75 1.95 -0.23
C ARG A 160 -3.76 2.67 -1.14
N LEU A 161 -2.48 2.35 -1.02
CA LEU A 161 -1.41 2.95 -1.80
C LEU A 161 -1.55 2.66 -3.32
N ASP A 162 -1.86 1.41 -3.69
CA ASP A 162 -1.94 0.96 -5.09
C ASP A 162 -3.28 1.28 -5.76
N MET A 163 -4.41 1.17 -5.04
CA MET A 163 -5.74 1.30 -5.63
C MET A 163 -6.33 2.71 -5.50
N GLU A 164 -6.03 3.42 -4.41
CA GLU A 164 -6.62 4.75 -4.18
C GLU A 164 -5.68 5.91 -4.52
N VAL A 165 -4.38 5.72 -4.28
CA VAL A 165 -3.38 6.79 -4.34
C VAL A 165 -2.64 6.77 -5.67
N ARG A 166 -2.17 5.61 -6.15
CA ARG A 166 -1.46 5.50 -7.43
C ARG A 166 -2.21 6.12 -8.61
N PRO A 167 -3.51 5.84 -8.86
CA PRO A 167 -4.21 6.45 -10.01
C PRO A 167 -4.20 7.97 -9.97
N ARG A 168 -4.35 8.56 -8.77
CA ARG A 168 -4.36 10.02 -8.58
C ARG A 168 -2.98 10.65 -8.78
N LEU A 169 -1.91 9.91 -8.50
CA LEU A 169 -0.54 10.36 -8.77
C LEU A 169 -0.24 10.27 -10.27
N GLU A 170 -0.68 9.21 -10.93
CA GLU A 170 -0.60 9.06 -12.39
C GLU A 170 -1.38 10.18 -13.10
N ASP A 171 -2.61 10.50 -12.65
CA ASP A 171 -3.41 11.63 -13.16
C ASP A 171 -2.73 13.00 -12.95
N ALA A 172 -1.88 13.11 -11.92
CA ALA A 172 -1.13 14.30 -11.58
C ALA A 172 0.25 14.39 -12.27
N ASP A 173 0.54 13.46 -13.19
CA ASP A 173 1.83 13.27 -13.87
C ASP A 173 3.02 13.11 -12.89
N VAL A 174 2.74 12.57 -11.70
CA VAL A 174 3.77 12.28 -10.71
C VAL A 174 4.34 10.89 -11.00
N ARG A 175 5.67 10.84 -11.13
CA ARG A 175 6.37 9.57 -11.34
C ARG A 175 6.13 8.62 -10.18
N TRP A 176 5.50 7.49 -10.49
CA TRP A 176 5.35 6.36 -9.57
C TRP A 176 6.66 5.54 -9.43
N MET A 177 6.64 4.48 -8.63
CA MET A 177 7.78 3.57 -8.51
C MET A 177 8.03 2.77 -9.81
N PRO A 178 9.26 2.24 -10.02
CA PRO A 178 9.56 1.37 -11.15
C PRO A 178 8.62 0.15 -11.23
N ARG A 179 8.21 -0.21 -12.45
CA ARG A 179 7.28 -1.34 -12.70
C ARG A 179 7.75 -2.66 -12.08
N ALA A 180 9.05 -2.93 -12.09
CA ALA A 180 9.61 -4.15 -11.50
C ALA A 180 9.37 -4.21 -9.98
N GLU A 181 9.59 -3.11 -9.27
CA GLU A 181 9.37 -3.01 -7.82
C GLU A 181 7.87 -3.08 -7.50
N HIS A 182 7.04 -2.42 -8.30
CA HIS A 182 5.58 -2.52 -8.15
C HIS A 182 5.09 -3.97 -8.25
N VAL A 183 5.50 -4.71 -9.29
CA VAL A 183 5.09 -6.12 -9.47
C VAL A 183 5.60 -6.98 -8.31
N LYS A 184 6.81 -6.71 -7.82
CA LYS A 184 7.42 -7.43 -6.70
C LYS A 184 6.66 -7.20 -5.39
N ILE A 185 6.34 -5.96 -5.04
CA ILE A 185 5.54 -5.67 -3.82
C ILE A 185 4.14 -6.26 -3.97
N ARG A 186 3.48 -6.08 -5.11
CA ARG A 186 2.12 -6.59 -5.33
C ARG A 186 2.04 -8.11 -5.21
N SER A 187 3.01 -8.84 -5.78
CA SER A 187 3.06 -10.31 -5.66
C SER A 187 3.34 -10.76 -4.22
N ALA A 188 4.23 -10.06 -3.51
CA ALA A 188 4.53 -10.33 -2.11
C ALA A 188 3.32 -10.07 -1.19
N VAL A 189 2.64 -8.93 -1.35
CA VAL A 189 1.43 -8.61 -0.57
C VAL A 189 0.31 -9.61 -0.85
N ARG A 190 0.11 -10.02 -2.11
CA ARG A 190 -0.85 -11.07 -2.45
C ARG A 190 -0.52 -12.40 -1.76
N ALA A 191 0.76 -12.72 -1.60
CA ALA A 191 1.17 -13.90 -0.85
C ALA A 191 0.84 -13.76 0.64
N LEU A 192 0.96 -12.55 1.23
CA LEU A 192 0.58 -12.26 2.62
C LEU A 192 -0.93 -12.35 2.89
N ASP A 193 -1.78 -12.04 1.91
CA ASP A 193 -3.24 -12.16 2.03
C ASP A 193 -3.74 -13.61 2.02
N GLY A 194 -2.89 -14.55 1.62
CA GLY A 194 -3.24 -15.96 1.55
C GLY A 194 -3.66 -16.54 2.91
N HIS A 195 -4.56 -17.53 2.89
CA HIS A 195 -4.96 -18.25 4.11
C HIS A 195 -3.77 -18.85 4.87
N VAL A 196 -2.70 -19.15 4.16
CA VAL A 196 -1.45 -19.72 4.68
C VAL A 196 -0.77 -18.75 5.65
N SER A 197 -0.73 -17.44 5.34
CA SER A 197 -0.06 -16.41 6.15
C SER A 197 -0.74 -16.16 7.51
N ARG A 198 -2.02 -16.50 7.63
CA ARG A 198 -2.79 -16.35 8.89
C ARG A 198 -2.48 -17.45 9.92
N ARG A 199 -1.84 -18.54 9.52
CA ARG A 199 -1.49 -19.68 10.40
C ARG A 199 -0.11 -19.54 11.04
N LEU A 200 0.67 -18.58 10.56
CA LEU A 200 2.05 -18.34 10.93
C LEU A 200 2.22 -18.14 12.44
N MET A 201 3.11 -18.93 13.05
CA MET A 201 3.52 -18.76 14.45
C MET A 201 2.38 -18.80 15.47
N SER A 202 1.27 -19.47 15.14
CA SER A 202 0.27 -19.84 16.14
C SER A 202 0.93 -20.65 17.26
N SER A 203 0.36 -20.63 18.46
CA SER A 203 1.00 -21.28 19.62
C SER A 203 1.21 -22.78 19.40
N GLN A 204 2.40 -23.19 18.95
CA GLN A 204 2.77 -24.58 18.68
C GLN A 204 2.98 -25.42 19.95
N GLY A 205 2.42 -25.00 21.09
CA GLY A 205 2.61 -25.65 22.38
C GLY A 205 2.04 -27.07 22.42
N GLY A 206 1.01 -27.37 21.64
CA GLY A 206 0.44 -28.73 21.52
C GLY A 206 1.39 -29.69 20.82
N PRO A 207 1.65 -29.50 19.50
CA PRO A 207 2.54 -30.36 18.72
C PRO A 207 3.93 -30.55 19.34
N ARG A 208 4.53 -29.46 19.86
CA ARG A 208 5.84 -29.53 20.51
C ARG A 208 5.84 -30.40 21.77
N ARG A 209 4.81 -30.31 22.62
CA ARG A 209 4.71 -31.15 23.83
C ARG A 209 4.59 -32.63 23.50
N MET A 210 4.07 -32.99 22.32
CA MET A 210 4.05 -34.38 21.86
C MET A 210 5.44 -34.85 21.43
N LEU A 211 6.16 -34.04 20.66
CA LEU A 211 7.55 -34.33 20.28
C LEU A 211 8.48 -34.43 21.50
N ASP A 212 8.36 -33.51 22.44
CA ASP A 212 9.18 -33.51 23.66
C ASP A 212 8.95 -34.77 24.50
N ARG A 213 7.69 -35.20 24.67
CA ARG A 213 7.37 -36.48 25.32
C ARG A 213 7.99 -37.68 24.60
N HIS A 214 7.95 -37.68 23.28
CA HIS A 214 8.56 -38.75 22.47
C HIS A 214 10.08 -38.80 22.61
N VAL A 215 10.76 -37.63 22.65
CA VAL A 215 12.21 -37.53 22.91
C VAL A 215 12.59 -38.16 24.26
N HIS A 216 11.74 -37.99 25.28
CA HIS A 216 11.97 -38.54 26.62
C HIS A 216 11.45 -39.99 26.80
N GLY A 217 11.13 -40.69 25.70
CA GLY A 217 10.69 -42.08 25.73
C GLY A 217 9.30 -42.30 26.33
N SER A 218 8.50 -41.24 26.50
CA SER A 218 7.11 -41.39 26.92
C SER A 218 6.27 -42.01 25.80
N THR A 219 5.33 -42.87 26.15
CA THR A 219 4.39 -43.47 25.19
C THR A 219 3.47 -42.38 24.61
N VAL A 220 3.69 -42.02 23.35
CA VAL A 220 2.81 -41.16 22.55
C VAL A 220 2.28 -42.01 21.40
N THR A 221 0.99 -41.89 21.09
CA THR A 221 0.42 -42.64 19.96
C THR A 221 1.04 -42.16 18.64
N GLY A 222 1.33 -43.09 17.73
CA GLY A 222 1.91 -42.75 16.42
C GLY A 222 1.09 -41.71 15.67
N SER A 223 -0.24 -41.85 15.67
CA SER A 223 -1.17 -40.89 15.07
C SER A 223 -1.11 -39.48 15.68
N ALA A 224 -0.82 -39.35 16.98
CA ALA A 224 -0.67 -38.04 17.61
C ALA A 224 0.65 -37.37 17.19
N LEU A 225 1.72 -38.14 17.02
CA LEU A 225 3.00 -37.64 16.52
C LEU A 225 2.92 -37.24 15.05
N GLU A 226 2.27 -38.05 14.22
CA GLU A 226 2.03 -37.74 12.80
C GLU A 226 1.23 -36.43 12.66
N ASN A 227 0.12 -36.31 13.38
CA ASN A 227 -0.68 -35.08 13.39
C ASN A 227 0.14 -33.87 13.86
N ALA A 228 0.98 -34.03 14.91
CA ALA A 228 1.84 -32.97 15.39
C ALA A 228 2.86 -32.53 14.33
N ILE A 229 3.49 -33.48 13.64
CA ILE A 229 4.46 -33.21 12.58
C ILE A 229 3.80 -32.55 11.37
N GLU A 230 2.60 -32.98 11.00
CA GLU A 230 1.82 -32.35 9.92
C GLU A 230 1.53 -30.87 10.23
N HIS A 231 1.08 -30.56 11.45
CA HIS A 231 0.85 -29.16 11.86
C HIS A 231 2.13 -28.32 11.84
N LEU A 232 3.26 -28.90 12.26
CA LEU A 232 4.57 -28.22 12.24
C LEU A 232 5.09 -28.02 10.81
N ARG A 233 4.80 -28.94 9.89
CA ARG A 233 5.12 -28.82 8.47
C ARG A 233 4.34 -27.68 7.83
N ASP A 234 3.02 -27.66 8.03
CA ASP A 234 2.15 -26.59 7.53
C ASP A 234 2.63 -25.21 8.02
N ASP A 235 3.02 -25.09 9.29
CA ASP A 235 3.56 -23.85 9.85
C ASP A 235 4.94 -23.48 9.28
N ALA A 236 5.81 -24.47 9.02
CA ALA A 236 7.13 -24.24 8.41
C ALA A 236 7.01 -23.76 6.96
N ASP A 237 6.11 -24.36 6.18
CA ASP A 237 5.82 -23.98 4.80
C ASP A 237 5.19 -22.58 4.75
N ALA A 238 4.19 -22.33 5.60
CA ALA A 238 3.57 -21.02 5.71
C ALA A 238 4.56 -19.91 6.07
N ALA A 239 5.47 -20.21 7.01
CA ALA A 239 6.52 -19.29 7.40
C ALA A 239 7.53 -19.03 6.30
N HIS A 240 7.80 -20.01 5.45
CA HIS A 240 8.68 -19.80 4.31
C HIS A 240 8.11 -18.77 3.35
N GLU A 241 6.82 -18.89 3.00
CA GLU A 241 6.15 -17.97 2.06
C GLU A 241 6.12 -16.54 2.58
N VAL A 242 5.73 -16.35 3.85
CA VAL A 242 5.69 -15.03 4.47
C VAL A 242 7.08 -14.40 4.58
N LEU A 243 8.12 -15.18 4.92
CA LEU A 243 9.48 -14.64 4.97
C LEU A 243 9.98 -14.21 3.59
N VAL A 244 9.67 -14.97 2.53
CA VAL A 244 9.98 -14.58 1.15
C VAL A 244 9.26 -13.27 0.78
N ALA A 245 7.97 -13.15 1.12
CA ALA A 245 7.19 -11.95 0.87
C ALA A 245 7.73 -10.73 1.64
N LEU A 246 8.02 -10.86 2.94
CA LEU A 246 8.57 -9.78 3.75
C LEU A 246 9.95 -9.34 3.26
N ILE A 247 10.84 -10.26 2.86
CA ILE A 247 12.13 -9.92 2.25
C ILE A 247 11.91 -9.14 0.94
N ALA A 248 11.00 -9.61 0.09
CA ALA A 248 10.69 -8.94 -1.17
C ALA A 248 10.20 -7.50 -0.93
N ILE A 249 9.20 -7.31 -0.06
CA ILE A 249 8.69 -5.98 0.34
C ILE A 249 9.83 -5.12 0.91
N ARG A 250 10.62 -5.65 1.84
CA ARG A 250 11.70 -4.93 2.51
C ARG A 250 12.73 -4.38 1.53
N THR A 251 13.15 -5.21 0.58
CA THR A 251 14.13 -4.82 -0.46
C THR A 251 13.59 -3.80 -1.45
N SER A 252 12.26 -3.70 -1.58
CA SER A 252 11.57 -2.75 -2.47
C SER A 252 11.17 -1.45 -1.78
N LEU A 253 11.28 -1.34 -0.44
CA LEU A 253 10.94 -0.12 0.31
C LEU A 253 11.69 1.14 -0.16
N PRO A 254 12.98 1.10 -0.57
CA PRO A 254 13.64 2.30 -1.11
C PRO A 254 12.89 2.94 -2.30
N ALA A 255 12.24 2.13 -3.15
CA ALA A 255 11.44 2.62 -4.26
C ALA A 255 10.09 3.22 -3.82
N VAL A 256 9.57 2.81 -2.66
CA VAL A 256 8.40 3.45 -2.04
C VAL A 256 8.81 4.79 -1.43
N ASP A 257 9.97 4.85 -0.78
CA ASP A 257 10.50 6.09 -0.20
C ASP A 257 10.83 7.14 -1.28
N GLU A 258 11.14 6.72 -2.52
CA GLU A 258 11.27 7.63 -3.67
C GLU A 258 9.95 8.32 -4.04
N ILE A 259 8.79 7.69 -3.82
CA ILE A 259 7.49 8.36 -3.98
C ILE A 259 7.32 9.45 -2.91
N ALA A 260 7.94 9.24 -1.73
CA ALA A 260 7.84 10.13 -0.58
C ALA A 260 8.82 11.33 -0.60
N ARG A 261 9.61 11.49 -1.67
CA ARG A 261 10.58 12.57 -1.88
C ARG A 261 10.10 13.53 -2.96
#